data_AF-A0A0B1T1R9-F1
#
_entry.id   AF-A0A0B1T1R9-F1
#
_cell.length_a   1.000
_cell.length_b   1.000
_cell.length_c   1.000
_cell.angle_alpha   90.00
_cell.angle_beta   90.00
_cell.angle_gamma   90.00
#
_symmetry.space_group_name_H-M   'P 1'
#
loop_
_entity.id
_entity.type
_entity.pdbx_description
1 polymer ?
#
loop_
_entity_poly.entity_id
_entity_poly.type
_entity_poly.pdbx_seq_one_letter_code
_entity_poly.pdbx_strand_id
1 'polypeptide(L)'
;MDTHLLLGFLVISLLPFLCKGAPYCTGGETEKTDVEQFLETLNKARSSIASGTQKHGPDGKTLPHAKNMQKLSWNCELEKKAVGLKRSCPDNAPDAPSGNALLYSRYSF
;
A
#
# COMPACT_ATOMS: atom_id res chain seq x y z
N MET A 1 -38.33 -21.72 -15.25
CA MET A 1 -37.08 -20.96 -15.03
C MET A 1 -37.42 -19.89 -14.04
N ASP A 2 -37.14 -20.16 -12.75
CA ASP A 2 -37.67 -19.39 -11.62
C ASP A 2 -37.17 -17.95 -11.62
N THR A 3 -38.10 -17.01 -11.60
CA THR A 3 -37.85 -15.56 -11.41
C THR A 3 -37.12 -15.27 -10.10
N HIS A 4 -37.25 -16.12 -9.10
CA HIS A 4 -36.48 -16.04 -7.84
C HIS A 4 -34.98 -16.34 -8.02
N LEU A 5 -34.61 -17.21 -8.96
CA LEU A 5 -33.20 -17.50 -9.27
C LEU A 5 -32.55 -16.31 -10.01
N LEU A 6 -33.28 -15.66 -10.91
CA LEU A 6 -32.79 -14.49 -11.65
C LEU A 6 -32.58 -13.25 -10.75
N LEU A 7 -33.47 -13.03 -9.77
CA LEU A 7 -33.33 -11.97 -8.76
C LEU A 7 -32.15 -12.23 -7.81
N GLY A 8 -31.91 -13.49 -7.42
CA GLY A 8 -30.76 -13.88 -6.59
C GLY A 8 -29.41 -13.62 -7.28
N PHE A 9 -29.30 -13.92 -8.58
CA PHE A 9 -28.09 -13.70 -9.36
C PHE A 9 -27.73 -12.20 -9.53
N LEU A 10 -28.74 -11.31 -9.64
CA LEU A 10 -28.51 -9.87 -9.77
C LEU A 10 -27.94 -9.24 -8.49
N VAL A 11 -28.40 -9.66 -7.31
CA VAL A 11 -27.94 -9.12 -6.02
C VAL A 11 -26.49 -9.53 -5.72
N ILE A 12 -26.11 -10.79 -6.04
CA ILE A 12 -24.76 -11.33 -5.81
C ILE A 12 -23.71 -10.64 -6.69
N SER A 13 -24.08 -10.22 -7.90
CA SER A 13 -23.18 -9.52 -8.83
C SER A 13 -22.87 -8.08 -8.40
N LEU A 14 -23.75 -7.43 -7.64
CA LEU A 14 -23.60 -6.04 -7.17
C LEU A 14 -22.91 -5.91 -5.80
N LEU A 15 -22.91 -6.98 -4.99
CA LEU A 15 -22.22 -7.05 -3.70
C LEU A 15 -20.71 -6.71 -3.74
N PRO A 16 -19.89 -7.19 -4.70
CA PRO A 16 -18.47 -6.85 -4.74
C PRO A 16 -18.20 -5.37 -5.09
N PHE A 17 -19.17 -4.63 -5.64
CA PHE A 17 -19.00 -3.21 -5.96
C PHE A 17 -19.26 -2.28 -4.77
N LEU A 18 -19.99 -2.74 -3.75
CA LEU A 18 -20.39 -1.94 -2.59
C LEU A 18 -19.42 -2.06 -1.39
N CYS A 19 -18.43 -2.95 -1.47
CA CYS A 19 -17.45 -3.20 -0.40
C CYS A 19 -16.12 -2.43 -0.55
N LYS A 20 -16.08 -1.31 -1.28
CA LYS A 20 -14.90 -0.42 -1.22
C LYS A 20 -14.94 0.35 0.10
N GLY A 21 -13.90 0.23 0.93
CA GLY A 21 -13.82 0.98 2.17
C GLY A 21 -13.61 2.48 1.91
N ALA A 22 -13.74 3.28 2.99
CA ALA A 22 -13.57 4.72 2.90
C ALA A 22 -12.11 5.08 2.59
N PRO A 23 -11.85 6.08 1.70
CA PRO A 23 -10.50 6.51 1.43
C PRO A 23 -9.87 7.17 2.67
N TYR A 24 -8.56 7.05 2.83
CA TYR A 24 -7.83 7.72 3.91
C TYR A 24 -7.84 9.24 3.74
N CYS A 25 -7.57 9.70 2.52
CA CYS A 25 -7.55 11.11 2.16
C CYS A 25 -8.90 11.54 1.55
N THR A 26 -9.33 12.78 1.83
CA THR A 26 -10.52 13.35 1.19
C THR A 26 -10.33 13.40 -0.32
N GLY A 27 -11.19 12.70 -1.07
CA GLY A 27 -11.06 12.57 -2.53
C GLY A 27 -9.89 11.70 -3.00
N GLY A 28 -9.27 10.95 -2.09
CA GLY A 28 -8.22 9.97 -2.40
C GLY A 28 -8.78 8.65 -2.95
N GLU A 29 -7.88 7.82 -3.46
CA GLU A 29 -8.21 6.51 -4.05
C GLU A 29 -7.77 5.34 -3.14
N THR A 30 -6.95 5.60 -2.13
CA THR A 30 -6.40 4.56 -1.25
C THR A 30 -7.29 4.36 -0.02
N GLU A 31 -7.70 3.12 0.25
CA GLU A 31 -8.53 2.79 1.41
C GLU A 31 -7.80 3.07 2.72
N LYS A 32 -8.53 3.53 3.75
CA LYS A 32 -7.98 3.78 5.09
C LYS A 32 -7.28 2.55 5.68
N THR A 33 -7.86 1.37 5.52
CA THR A 33 -7.32 0.10 6.03
C THR A 33 -5.98 -0.25 5.35
N ASP A 34 -5.89 -0.07 4.03
CA ASP A 34 -4.65 -0.25 3.26
C ASP A 34 -3.55 0.71 3.74
N VAL A 35 -3.89 1.99 3.96
CA VAL A 35 -2.95 2.99 4.49
C VAL A 35 -2.44 2.61 5.88
N GLU A 36 -3.35 2.20 6.77
CA GLU A 36 -3.00 1.78 8.13
C GLU A 36 -2.07 0.55 8.11
N GLN A 37 -2.41 -0.47 7.30
CA GLN A 37 -1.58 -1.67 7.14
C GLN A 37 -0.20 -1.35 6.57
N PHE A 38 -0.13 -0.46 5.58
CA PHE A 38 1.13 -0.05 4.97
C PHE A 38 2.01 0.72 5.97
N LEU A 39 1.44 1.69 6.69
CA LEU A 39 2.15 2.44 7.73
C LEU A 39 2.62 1.54 8.87
N GLU A 40 1.80 0.58 9.31
CA GLU A 40 2.19 -0.39 10.33
C GLU A 40 3.39 -1.21 9.86
N THR A 41 3.31 -1.77 8.65
CA THR A 41 4.37 -2.61 8.08
C THR A 41 5.69 -1.85 8.00
N LEU A 42 5.68 -0.64 7.42
CA LEU A 42 6.89 0.17 7.30
C LEU A 42 7.44 0.62 8.64
N ASN A 43 6.59 1.09 9.55
CA ASN A 43 7.05 1.56 10.85
C ASN A 43 7.56 0.42 11.74
N LYS A 44 7.00 -0.79 11.62
CA LYS A 44 7.51 -1.99 12.28
C LYS A 44 8.91 -2.33 11.76
N ALA A 45 9.11 -2.36 10.45
CA ALA A 45 10.44 -2.59 9.86
C ALA A 45 11.46 -1.51 10.30
N ARG A 46 11.06 -0.23 10.27
CA ARG A 46 11.90 0.89 10.74
C ARG A 46 12.26 0.76 12.22
N SER A 47 11.32 0.33 13.07
CA SER A 47 11.56 0.05 14.48
C SER A 47 12.53 -1.12 14.70
N SER A 48 12.40 -2.20 13.91
CA SER A 48 13.34 -3.32 13.95
C SER A 48 14.77 -2.92 13.56
N ILE A 49 14.92 -2.04 12.56
CA ILE A 49 16.22 -1.48 12.18
C ILE A 49 16.74 -0.56 13.28
N ALA A 50 15.89 0.33 13.81
CA ALA A 50 16.25 1.23 14.89
C ALA A 50 16.76 0.45 16.11
N SER A 51 16.13 -0.68 16.47
CA SER A 51 16.54 -1.54 17.58
C SER A 51 17.70 -2.51 17.25
N GLY A 52 18.19 -2.53 16.01
CA GLY A 52 19.26 -3.46 15.60
C GLY A 52 18.83 -4.94 15.57
N THR A 53 17.53 -5.20 15.47
CA THR A 53 16.94 -6.57 15.46
C THR A 53 16.57 -7.04 14.06
N GLN A 54 16.55 -6.14 13.07
CA GLN A 54 16.26 -6.47 11.68
C GLN A 54 17.36 -7.37 11.10
N LYS A 55 17.01 -8.61 10.73
CA LYS A 55 17.93 -9.53 10.06
C LYS A 55 18.29 -9.06 8.66
N HIS A 56 19.52 -9.34 8.25
CA HIS A 56 20.11 -9.07 6.95
C HIS A 56 20.57 -10.39 6.34
N GLY A 57 20.02 -10.73 5.17
CA GLY A 57 20.46 -11.89 4.39
C GLY A 57 20.33 -13.25 5.09
N PRO A 58 20.87 -14.32 4.48
CA PRO A 58 20.76 -15.68 4.99
C PRO A 58 21.73 -16.00 6.15
N ASP A 59 22.73 -15.16 6.39
CA ASP A 59 23.75 -15.40 7.43
C ASP A 59 23.26 -15.08 8.86
N GLY A 60 22.02 -14.62 8.99
CA GLY A 60 21.37 -14.36 10.27
C GLY A 60 21.88 -13.13 11.02
N LYS A 61 22.80 -12.36 10.42
CA LYS A 61 23.28 -11.11 11.01
C LYS A 61 22.16 -10.07 11.01
N THR A 62 22.26 -9.09 11.90
CA THR A 62 21.33 -7.96 11.92
C THR A 62 21.94 -6.73 11.25
N LEU A 63 21.07 -5.86 10.75
CA LEU A 63 21.44 -4.53 10.30
C LEU A 63 21.94 -3.70 11.51
N PRO A 64 22.88 -2.76 11.30
CA PRO A 64 23.32 -1.86 12.35
C PRO A 64 22.17 -1.05 12.95
N HIS A 65 22.27 -0.74 14.25
CA HIS A 65 21.32 0.12 14.95
C HIS A 65 21.28 1.52 14.33
N ALA A 66 20.09 1.99 13.94
CA ALA A 66 19.90 3.33 13.43
C ALA A 66 19.58 4.35 14.54
N LYS A 67 20.32 5.46 14.58
CA LYS A 67 20.01 6.59 15.47
C LYS A 67 18.98 7.51 14.81
N ASN A 68 18.07 8.07 15.61
CA ASN A 68 17.08 9.08 15.18
C ASN A 68 16.14 8.62 14.04
N MET A 69 15.81 7.33 13.97
CA MET A 69 14.88 6.79 12.97
C MET A 69 13.46 7.31 13.21
N GLN A 70 12.97 8.20 12.34
CA GLN A 70 11.64 8.81 12.49
C GLN A 70 10.52 7.82 12.15
N LYS A 71 9.41 7.92 12.88
CA LYS A 71 8.16 7.23 12.52
C LYS A 71 7.52 7.95 11.32
N LEU A 72 7.10 7.18 10.33
CA LEU A 72 6.41 7.69 9.15
C LEU A 72 4.93 7.95 9.46
N SER A 73 4.40 9.03 8.88
CA SER A 73 2.98 9.33 8.78
C SER A 73 2.54 9.33 7.30
N TRP A 74 1.25 9.17 7.06
CA TRP A 74 0.70 9.29 5.72
C TRP A 74 0.59 10.75 5.30
N ASN A 75 0.82 11.03 4.02
CA ASN A 75 0.71 12.36 3.44
C ASN A 75 -0.12 12.30 2.15
N CYS A 76 -1.25 13.00 2.12
CA CYS A 76 -2.20 12.95 1.00
C CYS A 76 -1.64 13.51 -0.31
N GLU A 77 -0.69 14.45 -0.28
CA GLU A 77 -0.04 14.96 -1.49
C GLU A 77 0.91 13.92 -2.09
N LEU A 78 1.59 13.15 -1.24
CA LEU A 78 2.42 12.02 -1.70
C LEU A 78 1.55 10.88 -2.25
N GLU A 79 0.41 10.59 -1.62
CA GLU A 79 -0.57 9.63 -2.15
C GLU A 79 -1.02 10.03 -3.56
N LYS A 80 -1.46 11.28 -3.74
CA LYS A 80 -1.93 11.79 -5.03
C LYS A 80 -0.87 11.66 -6.13
N LYS A 81 0.39 11.94 -5.82
CA LYS A 81 1.52 11.74 -6.74
C LYS A 81 1.70 10.26 -7.09
N ALA A 82 1.69 9.38 -6.08
CA ALA A 82 1.85 7.94 -6.28
C ALA A 82 0.72 7.32 -7.12
N VAL A 83 -0.53 7.67 -6.82
CA VAL A 83 -1.71 7.25 -7.60
C VAL A 83 -1.62 7.76 -9.04
N GLY A 84 -1.11 8.98 -9.25
CA GLY A 84 -0.85 9.53 -10.57
C GLY A 84 0.08 8.66 -11.44
N LEU A 85 1.04 7.95 -10.82
CA LEU A 85 1.96 7.04 -11.50
C LEU A 85 1.32 5.68 -11.84
N LYS A 86 0.24 5.28 -11.14
CA LYS A 86 -0.43 3.98 -11.31
C LYS A 86 -1.28 3.88 -12.58
N ARG A 87 -1.64 5.00 -13.22
CA ARG A 87 -2.64 5.04 -14.31
C ARG A 87 -2.40 4.06 -15.47
N SER A 88 -1.16 3.66 -15.72
CA SER A 88 -0.79 2.73 -16.79
C SER A 88 -0.24 1.37 -16.31
N CYS A 89 -0.22 1.11 -14.99
CA CYS A 89 0.40 -0.10 -14.39
C CYS A 89 1.66 -0.59 -15.14
N PRO A 90 2.68 0.27 -15.32
CA PRO A 90 3.78 -0.02 -16.24
C PRO A 90 4.63 -1.19 -15.75
N ASP A 91 5.10 -2.01 -16.70
CA ASP A 91 6.05 -3.11 -16.45
C ASP A 91 7.42 -2.62 -15.97
N ASN A 92 7.75 -1.37 -16.27
CA ASN A 92 8.98 -0.72 -15.84
C ASN A 92 8.68 0.31 -14.74
N ALA A 93 9.67 0.55 -13.89
CA ALA A 93 9.58 1.61 -12.90
C ALA A 93 9.38 2.97 -13.60
N PRO A 94 8.36 3.76 -13.20
CA PRO A 94 8.19 5.12 -13.71
C PRO A 94 9.25 6.05 -13.13
N ASP A 95 9.47 7.22 -13.73
CA ASP A 95 10.33 8.24 -13.13
C ASP A 95 9.74 8.78 -11.85
N ALA A 96 10.58 8.94 -10.82
CA ALA A 96 10.20 9.60 -9.59
C ALA A 96 9.95 11.10 -9.84
N PRO A 97 8.87 11.69 -9.32
CA PRO A 97 8.73 13.13 -9.32
C PRO A 97 9.93 13.83 -8.65
N SER A 98 10.33 15.00 -9.15
CA SER A 98 11.46 15.76 -8.61
C SER A 98 11.34 15.96 -7.10
N GLY A 99 12.43 15.68 -6.38
CA GLY A 99 12.49 15.77 -4.91
C GLY A 99 11.77 14.63 -4.17
N ASN A 100 11.32 13.58 -4.86
CA ASN A 100 10.66 12.42 -4.26
C ASN A 100 11.45 11.13 -4.50
N ALA A 101 11.39 10.21 -3.55
CA ALA A 101 11.90 8.85 -3.73
C ALA A 101 10.82 7.96 -4.35
N LEU A 102 11.24 6.96 -5.14
CA LEU A 102 10.37 5.96 -5.73
C LEU A 102 10.56 4.61 -5.02
N LEU A 103 9.44 4.01 -4.59
CA LEU A 103 9.37 2.61 -4.20
C LEU A 103 8.53 1.89 -5.25
N TYR A 104 9.18 1.13 -6.13
CA TYR A 104 8.53 0.36 -7.19
C TYR A 104 8.77 -1.13 -6.96
N SER A 105 7.72 -1.93 -7.11
CA SER A 105 7.80 -3.39 -7.10
C SER A 105 6.97 -3.94 -8.25
N ARG A 106 7.55 -4.89 -8.98
CA ARG A 106 6.85 -5.65 -10.02
C ARG A 106 6.39 -6.96 -9.42
N TYR A 107 5.07 -7.16 -9.36
CA TYR A 107 4.51 -8.46 -9.03
C TYR A 107 4.50 -9.32 -10.30
N SER A 108 5.24 -10.43 -10.27
CA SER A 108 5.11 -11.49 -11.28
C SER A 108 4.13 -12.51 -10.70
N PHE A 109 2.98 -12.69 -11.35
CA PHE A 109 2.00 -13.71 -11.00
C PHE A 109 2.36 -15.06 -11.62
#